data_AF-I7LWQ9-F1
#
_entry.id   AF-I7LWQ9-F1
#
_cell.length_a   1.000
_cell.length_b   1.000
_cell.length_c   1.000
_cell.angle_alpha   90.00
_cell.angle_beta   90.00
_cell.angle_gamma   90.00
#
_symmetry.space_group_name_H-M   'P 1'
#
loop_
_entity.id
_entity.type
_entity.pdbx_description
1 polymer ?
#
loop_
_entity_poly.entity_id
_entity_poly.type
_entity_poly.pdbx_seq_one_letter_code
_entity_poly.pdbx_strand_id
1 'polypeptide(L)'
;MVDWKKRIITGVIAVPILLGACLFKTSLLIVVIAASVFSLQEYTHIISEILKKQTSSKYYFYVDKLSSLQFIHLPILFFLQAVYFSQSQSDLELYQFLTIMMISLCGLIKFLQAKPKEKDVDEKTLLWLTFGYITGYVFYFLIFVQPLSFIIYAYNYEKGYSFIILHIITAFQSDNGALFMGSALGKRLFCPRISPKKTIEGVFGAVLLSVLTNILIYFFNVHVAPVMPDISLSQYIIIGFLGSIAAVYGDLLESFVKRAADTKDSGSIFPGHGGILDRLDSLMYSAPIVFMYIKMFILNDKTLV
;
A
#
# COMPACT_ATOMS: atom_id res chain seq x y z
N MET A 1 -19.33 1.08 18.55
CA MET A 1 -20.15 0.94 17.33
C MET A 1 -19.41 1.59 16.17
N VAL A 2 -19.47 1.01 14.98
CA VAL A 2 -18.90 1.63 13.76
C VAL A 2 -19.76 2.84 13.40
N ASP A 3 -19.17 4.02 13.29
CA ASP A 3 -19.86 5.24 12.87
C ASP A 3 -19.99 5.25 11.34
N TRP A 4 -20.98 4.51 10.83
CA TRP A 4 -21.25 4.36 9.41
C TRP A 4 -21.47 5.68 8.68
N LYS A 5 -22.03 6.69 9.37
CA LYS A 5 -22.29 8.00 8.78
C LYS A 5 -20.99 8.68 8.37
N LYS A 6 -20.01 8.71 9.27
CA LYS A 6 -18.70 9.31 8.97
C LYS A 6 -17.94 8.55 7.88
N ARG A 7 -17.99 7.21 7.87
CA ARG A 7 -17.37 6.39 6.81
C ARG A 7 -17.93 6.71 5.43
N ILE A 8 -19.26 6.77 5.33
CA ILE A 8 -19.95 7.08 4.07
C ILE A 8 -19.59 8.49 3.61
N ILE A 9 -19.60 9.49 4.51
CA ILE A 9 -19.23 10.86 4.16
C ILE A 9 -17.79 10.94 3.63
N THR A 10 -16.83 10.31 4.32
CA THR A 10 -15.43 10.30 3.86
C THR A 10 -15.28 9.60 2.51
N GLY A 11 -15.97 8.47 2.27
CA GLY A 11 -15.92 7.76 1.00
C GLY A 11 -16.57 8.52 -0.15
N VAL A 12 -17.76 9.09 0.09
CA VAL A 12 -18.52 9.86 -0.92
C VAL A 12 -17.76 11.10 -1.37
N ILE A 13 -16.91 11.69 -0.51
CA ILE A 13 -16.08 12.85 -0.87
C ILE A 13 -14.75 12.40 -1.48
N ALA A 14 -14.04 11.47 -0.83
CA ALA A 14 -12.69 11.09 -1.24
C ALA A 14 -12.65 10.32 -2.57
N VAL A 15 -13.64 9.45 -2.82
CA VAL A 15 -13.65 8.60 -4.02
C VAL A 15 -13.81 9.43 -5.31
N PRO A 16 -14.77 10.37 -5.43
CA PRO A 16 -14.86 11.23 -6.61
C PRO A 16 -13.63 12.11 -6.82
N ILE A 17 -13.01 12.61 -5.74
CA ILE A 17 -11.77 13.39 -5.84
C ILE A 17 -10.64 12.53 -6.40
N LEU A 18 -10.47 11.30 -5.90
CA LEU A 18 -9.44 10.37 -6.36
C LEU A 18 -9.67 9.94 -7.82
N LEU A 19 -10.91 9.60 -8.17
CA LEU A 19 -11.28 9.23 -9.55
C LEU A 19 -11.14 10.42 -10.52
N GLY A 20 -11.53 11.63 -10.10
CA GLY A 20 -11.33 12.85 -10.87
C GLY A 20 -9.85 13.18 -11.06
N ALA A 21 -9.02 12.97 -10.03
CA ALA A 21 -7.57 13.14 -10.13
C ALA A 21 -6.96 12.18 -11.17
N CYS A 22 -7.50 10.97 -11.31
CA CYS A 22 -7.08 10.01 -12.34
C CYS A 22 -7.31 10.52 -13.78
N LEU A 23 -8.09 11.57 -14.01
CA LEU A 23 -8.24 12.15 -15.34
C LEU A 23 -7.05 13.03 -15.74
N PHE A 24 -6.28 13.54 -14.77
CA PHE A 24 -5.16 14.45 -15.03
C PHE A 24 -3.88 14.01 -14.29
N LYS A 25 -2.86 13.60 -15.05
CA LYS A 25 -1.56 13.11 -14.56
C LYS A 25 -1.00 13.94 -13.39
N THR A 26 -0.90 15.25 -13.57
CA THR A 26 -0.34 16.18 -12.56
C THR A 26 -1.15 16.17 -11.27
N SER A 27 -2.49 16.17 -11.36
CA SER A 27 -3.35 16.17 -10.18
C SER A 27 -3.23 14.86 -9.40
N LEU A 28 -3.17 13.71 -10.09
CA LEU A 28 -2.97 12.42 -9.45
C LEU A 28 -1.61 12.32 -8.78
N LEU A 29 -0.55 12.81 -9.43
CA LEU A 29 0.79 12.87 -8.84
C LEU A 29 0.81 13.69 -7.54
N ILE A 30 0.15 14.85 -7.53
CA ILE A 30 0.06 15.69 -6.31
C ILE A 30 -0.65 14.92 -5.18
N VAL A 31 -1.79 14.28 -5.49
CA VAL A 31 -2.56 13.51 -4.51
C VAL A 31 -1.73 12.35 -3.95
N VAL A 32 -1.06 11.58 -4.80
CA VAL A 32 -0.26 10.43 -4.36
C VAL A 32 0.98 10.86 -3.61
N ILE A 33 1.69 11.93 -4.05
CA ILE A 33 2.83 12.45 -3.29
C ILE A 33 2.40 12.91 -1.90
N ALA A 34 1.31 13.67 -1.79
CA ALA A 34 0.80 14.13 -0.50
C ALA A 34 0.44 12.94 0.40
N ALA A 35 -0.33 11.98 -0.14
CA ALA A 35 -0.72 10.76 0.55
C ALA A 35 0.49 9.95 1.04
N SER A 36 1.51 9.78 0.19
CA SER A 36 2.74 9.06 0.52
C SER A 36 3.55 9.76 1.60
N VAL A 37 3.67 11.09 1.57
CA VAL A 37 4.37 11.87 2.61
C VAL A 37 3.69 11.71 3.96
N PHE A 38 2.37 11.88 4.04
CA PHE A 38 1.64 11.71 5.29
C PHE A 38 1.68 10.27 5.79
N SER A 39 1.55 9.29 4.91
CA SER A 39 1.61 7.86 5.29
C SER A 39 2.99 7.47 5.83
N LEU A 40 4.06 7.99 5.23
CA LEU A 40 5.42 7.77 5.71
C LEU A 40 5.66 8.44 7.07
N GLN A 41 5.09 9.62 7.30
CA GLN A 41 5.15 10.28 8.61
C GLN A 41 4.43 9.47 9.69
N GLU A 42 3.22 8.97 9.41
CA GLU A 42 2.50 8.11 10.34
C GLU A 42 3.27 6.82 10.62
N TYR A 43 3.87 6.21 9.58
CA TYR A 43 4.72 5.04 9.74
C TYR A 43 5.95 5.30 10.62
N THR A 44 6.66 6.40 10.40
CA THR A 44 7.88 6.70 11.15
C THR A 44 7.58 7.02 12.61
N HIS A 45 6.41 7.61 12.88
CA HIS A 45 5.88 7.75 14.23
C HIS A 45 5.58 6.39 14.90
N ILE A 46 4.97 5.45 14.18
CA ILE A 46 4.75 4.09 14.71
C ILE A 46 6.10 3.42 15.05
N ILE A 47 7.09 3.53 14.16
CA ILE A 47 8.42 2.97 14.37
C ILE A 47 9.13 3.64 15.55
N SER A 48 9.03 4.96 15.71
CA SER A 48 9.65 5.66 16.84
C SER A 48 9.03 5.22 18.18
N GLU A 49 7.72 4.97 18.23
CA GLU A 49 7.06 4.42 19.42
C GLU A 49 7.47 2.96 19.71
N ILE A 50 7.72 2.12 18.69
CA ILE A 50 8.32 0.79 18.88
C ILE A 50 9.69 0.91 19.52
N LEU A 51 10.54 1.79 18.98
CA LEU A 51 11.91 1.97 19.45
C LEU A 51 11.97 2.56 20.87
N LYS A 52 11.06 3.49 21.19
CA LYS A 52 10.90 4.06 22.53
C LYS A 52 10.58 3.01 23.59
N LYS A 53 9.82 1.97 23.24
CA LYS A 53 9.52 0.84 24.13
C LYS A 53 10.69 -0.13 24.29
N GLN A 54 11.54 -0.23 23.27
CA GLN A 54 12.65 -1.17 23.22
C GLN A 54 13.99 -0.57 23.70
N THR A 55 14.08 0.74 24.00
CA THR A 55 15.35 1.43 24.30
C THR A 55 15.29 2.42 25.46
N SER A 56 16.46 2.76 26.01
CA SER A 56 16.68 3.88 26.94
C SER A 56 16.59 5.25 26.25
N SER A 57 16.19 6.31 26.97
CA SER A 57 15.83 7.62 26.39
C SER A 57 16.92 8.31 25.55
N LYS A 58 18.21 8.01 25.78
CA LYS A 58 19.34 8.59 25.04
C LYS A 58 19.39 8.16 23.57
N TYR A 59 19.02 6.91 23.26
CA TYR A 59 19.07 6.39 21.88
C TYR A 59 17.80 6.71 21.09
N TYR A 60 16.66 6.75 21.78
CA TYR A 60 15.41 7.30 21.24
C TYR A 60 15.64 8.69 20.62
N PHE A 61 16.37 9.59 21.30
CA PHE A 61 16.65 10.93 20.80
C PHE A 61 17.33 10.94 19.42
N TYR A 62 18.27 10.03 19.17
CA TYR A 62 18.95 9.97 17.87
C TYR A 62 18.02 9.47 16.76
N VAL A 63 17.20 8.45 17.04
CA VAL A 63 16.28 7.90 16.03
C VAL A 63 15.12 8.86 15.76
N ASP A 64 14.60 9.52 16.79
CA ASP A 64 13.56 10.55 16.67
C ASP A 64 14.07 11.77 15.86
N LYS A 65 15.31 12.19 16.09
CA LYS A 65 15.97 13.24 15.29
C LYS A 65 16.20 12.82 13.83
N LEU A 66 16.52 11.55 13.58
CA LEU A 66 16.62 10.99 12.23
C LEU A 66 15.26 10.93 11.52
N SER A 67 14.20 10.63 12.26
CA SER A 67 12.83 10.59 11.72
C SER A 67 12.30 11.98 11.36
N SER A 68 12.62 13.01 12.14
CA SER A 68 12.20 14.39 11.86
C SER A 68 12.90 15.03 10.65
N LEU A 69 14.11 14.59 10.29
CA LEU A 69 14.83 15.05 9.09
C LEU A 69 14.21 14.55 7.76
N GLN A 70 13.27 13.61 7.82
CA GLN A 70 12.71 12.96 6.62
C GLN A 70 11.82 13.89 5.79
N PHE A 71 11.20 14.92 6.38
CA PHE A 71 10.42 15.92 5.62
C PHE A 71 11.23 16.65 4.55
N ILE A 72 12.55 16.75 4.72
CA ILE A 72 13.44 17.43 3.78
C ILE A 72 13.92 16.46 2.70
N HIS A 73 14.29 15.23 3.09
CA HIS A 73 14.89 14.26 2.16
C HIS A 73 13.86 13.47 1.36
N LEU A 74 12.65 13.23 1.89
CA LEU A 74 11.62 12.45 1.21
C LEU A 74 11.22 13.06 -0.14
N PRO A 75 10.80 14.35 -0.23
CA PRO A 75 10.43 14.94 -1.52
C PRO A 75 11.55 14.88 -2.56
N ILE A 76 12.80 15.01 -2.12
CA ILE A 76 13.99 14.93 -2.99
C ILE A 76 14.16 13.49 -3.51
N LEU A 77 14.06 12.48 -2.64
CA LEU A 77 14.15 11.08 -3.06
C LEU A 77 12.99 10.68 -3.98
N PHE A 78 11.77 11.14 -3.69
CA PHE A 78 10.59 10.99 -4.55
C PHE A 78 10.83 11.62 -5.93
N PHE A 79 11.36 12.84 -5.98
CA PHE A 79 11.68 13.53 -7.23
C PHE A 79 12.76 12.81 -8.04
N LEU A 80 13.89 12.44 -7.41
CA LEU A 80 14.98 11.73 -8.06
C LEU A 80 14.52 10.38 -8.62
N GLN A 81 13.67 9.65 -7.89
CA GLN A 81 13.14 8.37 -8.34
C GLN A 81 12.10 8.52 -9.46
N ALA A 82 11.23 9.54 -9.40
CA ALA A 82 10.31 9.86 -10.49
C ALA A 82 11.07 10.20 -11.78
N VAL A 83 12.16 10.97 -11.68
CA VAL A 83 13.07 11.25 -12.80
C VAL A 83 13.71 9.97 -13.32
N TYR A 84 14.26 9.13 -12.43
CA TYR A 84 14.87 7.85 -12.80
C TYR A 84 13.91 6.91 -13.54
N PHE A 85 12.71 6.68 -12.99
CA PHE A 85 11.69 5.83 -13.61
C PHE A 85 11.11 6.43 -14.90
N SER A 86 11.08 7.76 -15.03
CA SER A 86 10.64 8.38 -16.29
C SER A 86 11.61 8.11 -17.45
N GLN A 87 12.89 7.84 -17.12
CA GLN A 87 13.95 7.59 -18.10
C GLN A 87 14.20 6.10 -18.31
N SER A 88 13.87 5.27 -17.31
CA SER A 88 14.11 3.85 -17.36
C SER A 88 12.98 3.06 -18.03
N GLN A 89 13.35 2.33 -19.07
CA GLN A 89 12.49 1.32 -19.69
C GLN A 89 12.91 -0.11 -19.36
N SER A 90 13.97 -0.32 -18.58
CA SER A 90 14.54 -1.66 -18.40
C SER A 90 13.71 -2.50 -17.42
N ASP A 91 13.53 -3.79 -17.74
CA ASP A 91 12.91 -4.75 -16.82
C ASP A 91 13.83 -5.09 -15.64
N LEU A 92 15.15 -5.01 -15.83
CA LEU A 92 16.16 -5.28 -14.81
C LEU A 92 15.99 -4.40 -13.57
N GLU A 93 15.72 -3.12 -13.76
CA GLU A 93 15.55 -2.17 -12.65
C GLU A 93 14.27 -2.45 -11.84
N LEU A 94 13.21 -2.93 -12.50
CA LEU A 94 12.01 -3.37 -11.79
C LEU A 94 12.30 -4.61 -10.93
N TYR A 95 13.06 -5.58 -11.45
CA TYR A 95 13.45 -6.76 -10.66
C TYR A 95 14.36 -6.38 -9.49
N GLN A 96 15.31 -5.46 -9.67
CA GLN A 96 16.14 -4.93 -8.60
C GLN A 96 15.30 -4.24 -7.52
N PHE A 97 14.37 -3.39 -7.92
CA PHE A 97 13.42 -2.73 -7.02
C PHE A 97 12.64 -3.75 -6.18
N LEU A 98 12.05 -4.77 -6.81
CA LEU A 98 11.30 -5.82 -6.12
C LEU A 98 12.17 -6.64 -5.17
N THR A 99 13.41 -6.92 -5.58
CA THR A 99 14.37 -7.65 -4.75
C THR A 99 14.70 -6.86 -3.49
N ILE A 100 14.97 -5.55 -3.61
CA ILE A 100 15.21 -4.67 -2.46
C ILE A 100 13.95 -4.58 -1.59
N MET A 101 12.77 -4.49 -2.19
CA MET A 101 11.49 -4.49 -1.46
C MET A 101 11.28 -5.79 -0.67
N MET A 102 11.59 -6.96 -1.25
CA MET A 102 11.48 -8.24 -0.55
C MET A 102 12.52 -8.42 0.55
N ILE A 103 13.77 -7.99 0.31
CA ILE A 103 14.83 -8.03 1.32
C ILE A 103 14.47 -7.12 2.51
N SER A 104 14.02 -5.90 2.23
CA SER A 104 13.61 -4.94 3.26
C SER A 104 12.37 -5.41 4.03
N LEU A 105 11.39 -6.05 3.35
CA LEU A 105 10.26 -6.71 4.01
C LEU A 105 10.71 -7.83 4.95
N CYS A 106 11.61 -8.71 4.49
CA CYS A 106 12.16 -9.78 5.31
C CYS A 106 12.89 -9.23 6.54
N GLY A 107 13.66 -8.15 6.35
CA GLY A 107 14.33 -7.43 7.43
C GLY A 107 13.35 -6.85 8.45
N LEU A 108 12.30 -6.17 7.97
CA LEU A 108 11.23 -5.61 8.80
C LEU A 108 10.50 -6.70 9.59
N ILE A 109 10.11 -7.82 8.97
CA ILE A 109 9.43 -8.90 9.66
C ILE A 109 10.31 -9.49 10.77
N LYS A 110 11.59 -9.74 10.48
CA LYS A 110 12.55 -10.22 11.50
C LYS A 110 12.71 -9.22 12.64
N PHE A 111 12.74 -7.92 12.33
CA PHE A 111 12.76 -6.87 13.34
C PHE A 111 11.50 -6.87 14.22
N LEU A 112 10.32 -6.93 13.63
CA LEU A 112 9.07 -6.90 14.41
C LEU A 112 8.84 -8.18 15.23
N GLN A 113 9.40 -9.32 14.81
CA GLN A 113 9.28 -10.59 15.53
C GLN A 113 10.22 -10.69 16.73
N ALA A 114 11.40 -10.08 16.68
CA ALA A 114 12.30 -10.16 17.81
C ALA A 114 11.83 -9.21 18.93
N LYS A 115 11.69 -9.76 20.12
CA LYS A 115 11.44 -8.99 21.34
C LYS A 115 12.75 -8.93 22.10
N PRO A 116 13.47 -7.79 22.13
CA PRO A 116 14.65 -7.68 22.97
C PRO A 116 14.24 -7.97 24.42
N LYS A 117 14.93 -8.94 25.04
CA LYS A 117 14.58 -9.46 26.38
C LYS A 117 15.19 -8.64 27.52
N GLU A 118 16.03 -7.66 27.24
CA GLU A 118 16.77 -6.92 28.27
C GLU A 118 16.58 -5.41 28.12
N LYS A 119 16.48 -4.72 29.26
CA LYS A 119 16.49 -3.26 29.36
C LYS A 119 17.88 -2.65 29.22
N ASP A 120 18.93 -3.48 29.29
CA ASP A 120 20.30 -3.06 29.01
C ASP A 120 20.55 -3.16 27.51
N VAL A 121 20.63 -1.99 26.87
CA VAL A 121 20.91 -1.87 25.44
C VAL A 121 22.39 -2.13 25.23
N ASP A 122 22.75 -3.38 24.95
CA ASP A 122 24.07 -3.73 24.43
C ASP A 122 24.25 -3.23 22.98
N GLU A 123 25.49 -3.21 22.49
CA GLU A 123 25.81 -2.80 21.11
C GLU A 123 25.03 -3.61 20.07
N LYS A 124 24.74 -4.88 20.36
CA LYS A 124 23.99 -5.78 19.48
C LYS A 124 22.51 -5.38 19.39
N THR A 125 21.92 -4.95 20.51
CA THR A 125 20.55 -4.43 20.56
C THR A 125 20.46 -3.15 19.74
N LEU A 126 21.41 -2.22 19.90
CA LEU A 126 21.46 -0.99 19.09
C LEU A 126 21.62 -1.27 17.59
N LEU A 127 22.52 -2.18 17.22
CA LEU A 127 22.72 -2.60 15.83
C LEU A 127 21.44 -3.19 15.22
N TRP A 128 20.75 -4.04 15.98
CA TRP A 128 19.52 -4.68 15.56
C TRP A 128 18.35 -3.69 15.41
N LEU A 129 18.22 -2.73 16.33
CA LEU A 129 17.23 -1.65 16.24
C LEU A 129 17.48 -0.75 15.02
N THR A 130 18.74 -0.41 14.77
CA THR A 130 19.15 0.40 13.61
C THR A 130 18.85 -0.35 12.31
N PHE A 131 19.14 -1.66 12.27
CA PHE A 131 18.79 -2.52 11.14
C PHE A 131 17.28 -2.56 10.88
N GLY A 132 16.46 -2.71 11.93
CA GLY A 132 15.00 -2.67 11.84
C GLY A 132 14.46 -1.35 11.31
N TYR A 133 14.98 -0.24 11.85
CA TYR A 133 14.62 1.11 11.39
C TYR A 133 14.93 1.31 9.91
N ILE A 134 16.15 0.95 9.47
CA ILE A 134 16.57 1.11 8.07
C ILE A 134 15.73 0.22 7.15
N THR A 135 15.60 -1.07 7.46
CA THR A 135 14.86 -2.01 6.62
C THR A 135 13.38 -1.64 6.53
N GLY A 136 12.77 -1.25 7.65
CA GLY A 136 11.40 -0.76 7.66
C GLY A 136 11.22 0.54 6.85
N TYR A 137 12.12 1.51 7.02
CA TYR A 137 12.07 2.77 6.28
C TYR A 137 12.21 2.53 4.77
N VAL A 138 13.18 1.71 4.35
CA VAL A 138 13.36 1.34 2.95
C VAL A 138 12.12 0.65 2.40
N PHE A 139 11.57 -0.34 3.12
CA PHE A 139 10.38 -1.06 2.66
C PHE A 139 9.19 -0.13 2.43
N TYR A 140 8.85 0.70 3.43
CA TYR A 140 7.74 1.63 3.32
C TYR A 140 8.00 2.70 2.26
N PHE A 141 9.22 3.23 2.17
CA PHE A 141 9.59 4.15 1.10
C PHE A 141 9.31 3.54 -0.27
N LEU A 142 9.78 2.31 -0.52
CA LEU A 142 9.56 1.63 -1.80
C LEU A 142 8.08 1.41 -2.10
N ILE A 143 7.28 0.97 -1.11
CA ILE A 143 5.82 0.79 -1.28
C ILE A 143 5.10 2.09 -1.60
N PHE A 144 5.50 3.20 -0.98
CA PHE A 144 4.84 4.50 -1.17
C PHE A 144 5.34 5.27 -2.41
N VAL A 145 6.51 4.90 -2.94
CA VAL A 145 7.03 5.48 -4.19
C VAL A 145 6.57 4.71 -5.42
N GLN A 146 6.44 3.40 -5.35
CA GLN A 146 6.06 2.58 -6.50
C GLN A 146 4.75 3.03 -7.20
N PRO A 147 3.68 3.43 -6.49
CA PRO A 147 2.47 3.95 -7.12
C PRO A 147 2.74 5.13 -8.05
N LEU A 148 3.73 5.98 -7.75
CA LEU A 148 4.14 7.09 -8.61
C LEU A 148 4.77 6.58 -9.90
N SER A 149 5.64 5.56 -9.82
CA SER A 149 6.20 4.91 -11.01
C SER A 149 5.09 4.28 -11.87
N PHE A 150 4.10 3.63 -11.24
CA PHE A 150 2.93 3.10 -11.95
C PHE A 150 2.16 4.22 -12.66
N ILE A 151 1.88 5.33 -11.98
CA ILE A 151 1.23 6.50 -12.58
C ILE A 151 2.03 7.02 -13.78
N ILE A 152 3.31 7.33 -13.59
CA ILE A 152 4.14 7.90 -14.66
C ILE A 152 4.17 6.97 -15.88
N TYR A 153 4.38 5.67 -15.65
CA TYR A 153 4.46 4.68 -16.71
C TYR A 153 3.13 4.48 -17.41
N ALA A 154 2.04 4.28 -16.66
CA ALA A 154 0.72 4.06 -17.22
C ALA A 154 0.29 5.23 -18.10
N TYR A 155 0.45 6.48 -17.65
CA TYR A 155 0.08 7.66 -18.44
C TYR A 155 0.88 7.87 -19.73
N ASN A 156 1.96 7.12 -19.96
CA ASN A 156 2.65 7.14 -21.25
C ASN A 156 1.94 6.28 -22.32
N TYR A 157 0.92 5.50 -21.94
CA TYR A 157 0.13 4.66 -22.84
C TYR A 157 -1.27 5.24 -23.07
N GLU A 158 -1.82 4.97 -24.26
CA GLU A 158 -3.22 5.30 -24.56
C GLU A 158 -4.15 4.61 -23.55
N LYS A 159 -5.08 5.39 -22.97
CA LYS A 159 -5.97 4.96 -21.86
C LYS A 159 -5.22 4.42 -20.63
N GLY A 160 -3.95 4.75 -20.46
CA GLY A 160 -3.13 4.33 -19.32
C GLY A 160 -3.74 4.58 -17.94
N TYR A 161 -4.38 5.74 -17.77
CA TYR A 161 -5.07 6.11 -16.54
C TYR A 161 -6.17 5.11 -16.14
N SER A 162 -6.77 4.41 -17.11
CA SER A 162 -7.84 3.45 -16.86
C SER A 162 -7.34 2.17 -16.17
N PHE A 163 -6.06 1.82 -16.31
CA PHE A 163 -5.43 0.76 -15.50
C PHE A 163 -5.34 1.14 -14.02
N ILE A 164 -5.09 2.41 -13.74
CA ILE A 164 -5.03 2.94 -12.37
C ILE A 164 -6.43 2.92 -11.76
N ILE A 165 -7.44 3.38 -12.51
CA ILE A 165 -8.84 3.31 -12.06
C ILE A 165 -9.26 1.87 -11.78
N LEU A 166 -8.92 0.93 -12.67
CA LEU A 166 -9.21 -0.49 -12.49
C LEU A 166 -8.55 -1.05 -11.21
N HIS A 167 -7.30 -0.68 -10.94
CA HIS A 167 -6.58 -1.06 -9.72
C HIS A 167 -7.23 -0.47 -8.46
N ILE A 168 -7.58 0.81 -8.46
CA ILE A 168 -8.26 1.47 -7.33
C ILE A 168 -9.59 0.77 -7.02
N ILE A 169 -10.40 0.50 -8.05
CA ILE A 169 -11.67 -0.22 -7.89
C ILE A 169 -11.41 -1.63 -7.35
N THR A 170 -10.42 -2.34 -7.88
CA THR A 170 -10.04 -3.68 -7.41
C THR A 170 -9.72 -3.70 -5.92
N ALA A 171 -8.91 -2.74 -5.45
CA ALA A 171 -8.52 -2.62 -4.04
C ALA A 171 -9.72 -2.29 -3.14
N PHE A 172 -10.57 -1.33 -3.53
CA PHE A 172 -11.76 -1.00 -2.74
C PHE A 172 -12.78 -2.12 -2.69
N GLN A 173 -12.96 -2.88 -3.78
CA GLN A 173 -13.83 -4.05 -3.76
C GLN A 173 -13.25 -5.20 -2.94
N SER A 174 -11.93 -5.28 -2.81
CA SER A 174 -11.29 -6.23 -1.90
C SER A 174 -11.68 -5.94 -0.45
N ASP A 175 -11.56 -4.68 -0.03
CA ASP A 175 -11.92 -4.25 1.33
C ASP A 175 -13.42 -4.43 1.60
N ASN A 176 -14.27 -4.06 0.62
CA ASN A 176 -15.71 -4.26 0.72
C ASN A 176 -16.06 -5.75 0.81
N GLY A 177 -15.46 -6.59 -0.03
CA GLY A 177 -15.70 -8.02 -0.05
C GLY A 177 -15.29 -8.69 1.27
N ALA A 178 -14.14 -8.29 1.82
CA ALA A 178 -13.70 -8.71 3.14
C ALA A 178 -14.67 -8.29 4.24
N LEU A 179 -15.14 -7.04 4.19
CA LEU A 179 -16.06 -6.50 5.18
C LEU A 179 -17.42 -7.20 5.12
N PHE A 180 -18.03 -7.30 3.94
CA PHE A 180 -19.37 -7.87 3.78
C PHE A 180 -19.38 -9.35 4.12
N MET A 181 -18.51 -10.14 3.49
CA MET A 181 -18.55 -11.58 3.69
C MET A 181 -17.94 -11.99 5.04
N GLY A 182 -16.91 -11.27 5.49
CA GLY A 182 -16.32 -11.49 6.80
C GLY A 182 -17.29 -11.17 7.94
N SER A 183 -18.14 -10.14 7.80
CA SER A 183 -19.13 -9.80 8.83
C SER A 183 -20.38 -10.68 8.76
N ALA A 184 -20.81 -11.10 7.57
CA ALA A 184 -22.03 -11.89 7.39
C ALA A 184 -21.82 -13.39 7.63
N LEU A 185 -20.68 -13.94 7.16
CA LEU A 185 -20.41 -15.37 7.13
C LEU A 185 -19.17 -15.79 7.92
N GLY A 186 -18.41 -14.84 8.47
CA GLY A 186 -17.15 -15.10 9.14
C GLY A 186 -17.28 -15.99 10.37
N LYS A 187 -16.74 -17.20 10.29
CA LYS A 187 -16.68 -18.15 11.40
C LYS A 187 -15.25 -18.48 11.78
N ARG A 188 -14.35 -18.57 10.79
CA ARG A 188 -12.96 -18.97 11.03
C ARG A 188 -12.03 -17.77 10.97
N LEU A 189 -11.37 -17.47 12.10
CA LEU A 189 -10.39 -16.39 12.17
C LEU A 189 -9.17 -16.68 11.28
N PHE A 190 -8.66 -15.66 10.60
CA PHE A 190 -7.51 -15.77 9.72
C PHE A 190 -6.18 -15.56 10.46
N CYS A 191 -6.04 -14.43 11.16
CA CYS A 191 -4.83 -14.09 11.93
C CYS A 191 -5.18 -13.47 13.30
N PRO A 192 -5.67 -14.26 14.28
CA PRO A 192 -6.21 -13.75 15.56
C PRO A 192 -5.25 -12.85 16.34
N ARG A 193 -3.95 -13.15 16.29
CA ARG A 193 -2.91 -12.43 17.03
C ARG A 193 -2.63 -11.02 16.47
N ILE A 194 -2.85 -10.82 15.17
CA ILE A 194 -2.53 -9.57 14.47
C ILE A 194 -3.80 -8.75 14.27
N SER A 195 -4.85 -9.40 13.74
CA SER A 195 -6.14 -8.80 13.47
C SER A 195 -7.27 -9.74 13.93
N PRO A 196 -7.80 -9.55 15.15
CA PRO A 196 -8.73 -10.48 15.78
C PRO A 196 -10.11 -10.55 15.11
N LYS A 197 -10.40 -9.65 14.16
CA LYS A 197 -11.67 -9.59 13.43
C LYS A 197 -11.60 -10.13 12.01
N LYS A 198 -10.40 -10.40 11.48
CA LYS A 198 -10.26 -10.93 10.11
C LYS A 198 -10.58 -12.41 10.07
N THR A 199 -11.40 -12.80 9.09
CA THR A 199 -11.87 -14.17 8.89
C THR A 199 -11.45 -14.69 7.52
N ILE A 200 -11.33 -16.01 7.39
CA ILE A 200 -10.99 -16.65 6.12
C ILE A 200 -12.10 -16.44 5.09
N GLU A 201 -13.35 -16.44 5.54
CA GLU A 201 -14.51 -16.12 4.71
C GLU A 201 -14.43 -14.67 4.20
N GLY A 202 -13.92 -13.74 5.01
CA GLY A 202 -13.60 -12.38 4.56
C GLY A 202 -12.54 -12.37 3.45
N VAL A 203 -11.45 -13.12 3.59
CA VAL A 203 -10.41 -13.21 2.54
C VAL A 203 -11.00 -13.76 1.23
N PHE A 204 -11.84 -14.79 1.31
CA PHE A 204 -12.53 -15.30 0.12
C PHE A 204 -13.46 -14.25 -0.48
N GLY A 205 -14.12 -13.44 0.36
CA GLY A 205 -15.02 -12.37 -0.07
C GLY A 205 -14.30 -11.25 -0.78
N ALA A 206 -13.12 -10.88 -0.30
CA ALA A 206 -12.24 -9.91 -0.95
C ALA A 206 -11.92 -10.34 -2.39
N VAL A 207 -11.43 -11.58 -2.56
CA VAL A 207 -11.07 -12.10 -3.88
C VAL A 207 -12.29 -12.21 -4.78
N LEU A 208 -13.39 -12.80 -4.26
CA LEU A 208 -14.61 -13.00 -5.03
C LEU A 208 -15.19 -11.68 -5.54
N LEU A 209 -15.35 -10.68 -4.66
CA LEU A 209 -15.96 -9.40 -5.04
C LEU A 209 -15.06 -8.59 -5.99
N SER A 210 -13.74 -8.59 -5.78
CA SER A 210 -12.80 -7.93 -6.71
C SER A 210 -12.81 -8.58 -8.09
N VAL A 211 -12.75 -9.90 -8.18
CA VAL A 211 -12.77 -10.61 -9.47
C VAL A 211 -14.10 -10.41 -10.18
N LEU A 212 -15.23 -10.58 -9.49
CA LEU A 212 -16.55 -10.36 -10.08
C LEU A 212 -16.72 -8.93 -10.57
N THR A 213 -16.26 -7.94 -9.80
CA THR A 213 -16.33 -6.54 -10.22
C THR A 213 -15.51 -6.30 -11.48
N ASN A 214 -14.29 -6.86 -11.57
CA ASN A 214 -13.47 -6.71 -12.77
C ASN A 214 -14.09 -7.41 -14.00
N ILE A 215 -14.76 -8.54 -13.82
CA ILE A 215 -15.53 -9.20 -14.88
C ILE A 215 -16.69 -8.30 -15.35
N LEU A 216 -17.43 -7.69 -14.42
CA LEU A 216 -18.51 -6.76 -14.76
C LEU A 216 -18.00 -5.52 -15.50
N ILE A 217 -16.86 -4.98 -15.08
CA ILE A 217 -16.19 -3.85 -15.75
C ILE A 217 -15.80 -4.24 -17.18
N TYR A 218 -15.26 -5.45 -17.39
CA TYR A 218 -14.94 -5.94 -18.74
C TYR A 218 -16.17 -5.93 -19.65
N PHE A 219 -17.29 -6.53 -19.21
CA PHE A 219 -18.51 -6.56 -20.02
C PHE A 219 -19.08 -5.16 -20.27
N PHE A 220 -19.03 -4.27 -19.28
CA PHE A 220 -19.42 -2.87 -19.46
C PHE A 220 -18.53 -2.15 -20.48
N ASN A 221 -17.22 -2.39 -20.44
CA ASN A 221 -16.26 -1.79 -21.36
C ASN A 221 -16.50 -2.23 -22.81
N VAL A 222 -16.79 -3.51 -23.02
CA VAL A 222 -17.01 -4.09 -24.35
C VAL A 222 -18.36 -3.69 -24.93
N HIS A 223 -19.42 -3.63 -24.11
CA HIS A 223 -20.80 -3.49 -24.60
C HIS A 223 -21.44 -2.11 -24.40
N VAL A 224 -20.88 -1.25 -23.56
CA VAL A 224 -21.50 0.05 -23.20
C VAL A 224 -20.62 1.23 -23.55
N ALA A 225 -19.42 1.30 -22.95
CA ALA A 225 -18.52 2.44 -23.14
C ALA A 225 -17.05 1.99 -23.04
N PRO A 226 -16.25 2.14 -24.10
CA PRO A 226 -14.85 1.68 -24.13
C PRO A 226 -13.91 2.65 -23.38
N VAL A 227 -14.18 2.87 -22.08
CA VAL A 227 -13.45 3.79 -21.20
C VAL A 227 -12.37 3.11 -20.35
N MET A 228 -12.39 1.77 -20.29
CA MET A 228 -11.45 0.93 -19.54
C MET A 228 -10.40 0.31 -20.47
N PRO A 229 -9.33 -0.33 -19.94
CA PRO A 229 -8.29 -0.91 -20.77
C PRO A 229 -8.84 -1.95 -21.74
N ASP A 230 -8.40 -1.88 -22.99
CA ASP A 230 -8.71 -2.90 -24.01
C ASP A 230 -7.73 -4.07 -23.86
N ILE A 231 -8.12 -4.98 -22.97
CA ILE A 231 -7.38 -6.18 -22.56
C ILE A 231 -8.36 -7.36 -22.45
N SER A 232 -7.85 -8.57 -22.54
CA SER A 232 -8.64 -9.79 -22.45
C SER A 232 -9.37 -9.95 -21.10
N LEU A 233 -10.49 -10.69 -21.09
CA LEU A 233 -11.20 -11.05 -19.86
C LEU A 233 -10.28 -11.74 -18.84
N SER A 234 -9.38 -12.61 -19.30
CA SER A 234 -8.37 -13.25 -18.45
C SER A 234 -7.48 -12.24 -17.72
N GLN A 235 -7.07 -11.15 -18.39
CA GLN A 235 -6.26 -10.11 -17.76
C GLN A 235 -7.05 -9.34 -16.70
N TYR A 236 -8.35 -9.05 -16.91
CA TYR A 236 -9.22 -8.46 -15.88
C TYR A 236 -9.34 -9.36 -14.63
N ILE A 237 -9.53 -10.67 -14.85
CA ILE A 237 -9.63 -11.67 -13.76
C ILE A 237 -8.31 -11.74 -12.99
N ILE A 238 -7.17 -11.80 -13.67
CA ILE A 238 -5.85 -11.88 -13.04
C ILE A 238 -5.55 -10.62 -12.23
N ILE A 239 -5.86 -9.43 -12.76
CA ILE A 239 -5.72 -8.17 -12.01
C ILE A 239 -6.60 -8.20 -10.76
N GLY A 240 -7.84 -8.66 -10.87
CA GLY A 240 -8.78 -8.76 -9.75
C GLY A 240 -8.26 -9.72 -8.66
N PHE A 241 -7.72 -10.85 -9.07
CA PHE A 241 -7.17 -11.87 -8.17
C PHE A 241 -5.87 -11.42 -7.50
N LEU A 242 -4.87 -10.99 -8.28
CA LEU A 242 -3.58 -10.55 -7.73
C LEU A 242 -3.73 -9.30 -6.87
N GLY A 243 -4.53 -8.34 -7.32
CA GLY A 243 -4.76 -7.09 -6.59
C GLY A 243 -5.44 -7.31 -5.24
N SER A 244 -6.46 -8.16 -5.18
CA SER A 244 -7.17 -8.46 -3.92
C SER A 244 -6.30 -9.26 -2.93
N ILE A 245 -5.56 -10.26 -3.40
CA ILE A 245 -4.63 -11.01 -2.54
C ILE A 245 -3.57 -10.07 -1.97
N ALA A 246 -2.97 -9.22 -2.80
CA ALA A 246 -1.98 -8.25 -2.37
C ALA A 246 -2.55 -7.23 -1.37
N ALA A 247 -3.77 -6.74 -1.59
CA ALA A 247 -4.47 -5.84 -0.67
C ALA A 247 -4.67 -6.48 0.70
N VAL A 248 -5.17 -7.73 0.75
CA VAL A 248 -5.37 -8.47 2.01
C VAL A 248 -4.05 -8.65 2.77
N TYR A 249 -2.96 -8.98 2.06
CA TYR A 249 -1.63 -9.08 2.68
C TYR A 249 -1.11 -7.73 3.17
N GLY A 250 -1.34 -6.65 2.43
CA GLY A 250 -0.96 -5.30 2.83
C GLY A 250 -1.59 -4.85 4.13
N ASP A 251 -2.92 -4.96 4.23
CA ASP A 251 -3.67 -4.64 5.45
C ASP A 251 -3.22 -5.52 6.63
N LEU A 252 -2.83 -6.78 6.39
CA LEU A 252 -2.22 -7.63 7.44
C LEU A 252 -0.83 -7.16 7.88
N LEU A 253 0.04 -6.79 6.94
CA LEU A 253 1.37 -6.27 7.25
C LEU A 253 1.26 -4.98 8.05
N GLU A 254 0.40 -4.07 7.62
CA GLU A 254 0.19 -2.79 8.30
C GLU A 254 -0.42 -3.00 9.70
N SER A 255 -1.40 -3.90 9.83
CA SER A 255 -1.89 -4.35 11.13
C SER A 255 -0.77 -4.91 12.01
N PHE A 256 0.16 -5.69 11.47
CA PHE A 256 1.28 -6.25 12.22
C PHE A 256 2.23 -5.18 12.76
N VAL A 257 2.57 -4.18 11.95
CA VAL A 257 3.37 -3.02 12.39
C VAL A 257 2.67 -2.27 13.53
N LYS A 258 1.37 -1.97 13.37
CA LYS A 258 0.59 -1.26 14.41
C LYS A 258 0.57 -2.04 15.73
N ARG A 259 0.41 -3.36 15.69
CA ARG A 259 0.44 -4.21 16.90
C ARG A 259 1.82 -4.29 17.55
N ALA A 260 2.91 -4.21 16.78
CA ALA A 260 4.24 -4.15 17.36
C ALA A 260 4.46 -2.86 18.19
N ALA A 261 3.73 -1.77 17.85
CA ALA A 261 3.72 -0.52 18.60
C ALA A 261 2.63 -0.46 19.69
N ASP A 262 1.86 -1.53 19.92
CA ASP A 262 0.62 -1.55 20.71
C ASP A 262 -0.39 -0.44 20.35
N THR A 263 -0.34 0.07 19.13
CA THR A 263 -1.38 0.96 18.60
C THR A 263 -2.37 0.16 17.75
N LYS A 264 -3.54 0.77 17.53
CA LYS A 264 -4.55 0.23 16.62
C LYS A 264 -4.62 1.02 15.32
N ASP A 265 -4.50 2.34 15.41
CA ASP A 265 -4.65 3.27 14.31
C ASP A 265 -3.29 3.92 14.04
N SER A 266 -2.98 4.23 12.78
CA SER A 266 -1.69 4.79 12.36
C SER A 266 -1.52 6.26 12.72
N GLY A 267 -2.64 6.97 12.84
CA GLY A 267 -2.71 8.39 13.15
C GLY A 267 -4.12 8.82 13.51
N SER A 268 -4.34 10.14 13.57
CA SER A 268 -5.63 10.73 13.93
C SER A 268 -6.12 11.78 12.92
N ILE A 269 -5.55 11.79 11.71
CA ILE A 269 -5.88 12.77 10.66
C ILE A 269 -7.36 12.73 10.30
N PHE A 270 -7.96 11.54 10.29
CA PHE A 270 -9.40 11.38 10.07
C PHE A 270 -10.10 11.06 11.40
N PRO A 271 -10.87 12.01 11.98
CA PRO A 271 -11.54 11.81 13.27
C PRO A 271 -12.40 10.55 13.29
N GLY A 272 -12.04 9.59 14.15
CA GLY A 272 -12.72 8.30 14.30
C GLY A 272 -12.43 7.27 13.19
N HIS A 273 -11.47 7.56 12.30
CA HIS A 273 -11.16 6.78 11.10
C HIS A 273 -9.67 6.43 10.97
N GLY A 274 -8.84 6.86 11.91
CA GLY A 274 -7.41 6.58 11.90
C GLY A 274 -6.65 7.57 11.02
N GLY A 275 -5.48 7.14 10.56
CA GLY A 275 -4.59 7.93 9.72
C GLY A 275 -4.83 7.76 8.22
N ILE A 276 -4.01 8.42 7.42
CA ILE A 276 -3.95 8.25 5.96
C ILE A 276 -3.41 6.85 5.61
N LEU A 277 -2.45 6.35 6.38
CA LEU A 277 -1.86 5.02 6.18
C LEU A 277 -2.92 3.92 6.33
N ASP A 278 -3.80 4.02 7.33
CA ASP A 278 -4.96 3.11 7.55
C ASP A 278 -5.97 3.09 6.39
N ARG A 279 -5.90 4.05 5.45
CA ARG A 279 -6.84 4.21 4.33
C ARG A 279 -6.26 3.77 2.99
N LEU A 280 -4.94 3.67 2.93
CA LEU A 280 -4.20 3.44 1.71
C LEU A 280 -3.39 2.14 1.75
N ASP A 281 -3.36 1.44 2.87
CA ASP A 281 -2.68 0.15 3.04
C ASP A 281 -3.03 -0.86 1.94
N SER A 282 -4.30 -1.20 1.74
CA SER A 282 -4.73 -2.13 0.69
C SER A 282 -4.31 -1.65 -0.71
N LEU A 283 -4.38 -0.34 -0.97
CA LEU A 283 -4.12 0.25 -2.29
C LEU A 283 -2.61 0.29 -2.60
N MET A 284 -1.80 0.74 -1.64
CA MET A 284 -0.36 0.93 -1.81
C MET A 284 0.38 -0.40 -1.87
N TYR A 285 -0.06 -1.40 -1.10
CA TYR A 285 0.57 -2.72 -1.12
C TYR A 285 0.17 -3.55 -2.36
N SER A 286 -1.01 -3.31 -2.94
CA SER A 286 -1.43 -3.97 -4.17
C SER A 286 -0.86 -3.33 -5.44
N ALA A 287 -0.52 -2.05 -5.41
CA ALA A 287 0.00 -1.33 -6.57
C ALA A 287 1.29 -1.94 -7.18
N PRO A 288 2.32 -2.36 -6.42
CA PRO A 288 3.52 -2.98 -6.98
C PRO A 288 3.23 -4.26 -7.76
N ILE A 289 2.34 -5.09 -7.24
CA ILE A 289 2.01 -6.39 -7.83
C ILE A 289 1.19 -6.20 -9.10
N VAL A 290 0.18 -5.33 -9.05
CA VAL A 290 -0.67 -5.05 -10.22
C VAL A 290 0.12 -4.34 -11.31
N PHE A 291 0.95 -3.36 -10.95
CA PHE A 291 1.83 -2.68 -11.90
C PHE A 291 2.80 -3.65 -12.59
N MET A 292 3.43 -4.55 -11.83
CA MET A 292 4.36 -5.54 -12.39
C MET A 292 3.64 -6.41 -13.43
N TYR A 293 2.45 -6.91 -13.09
CA TYR A 293 1.66 -7.71 -14.02
C TYR A 293 1.34 -6.92 -15.30
N ILE A 294 0.87 -5.69 -15.16
CA ILE A 294 0.53 -4.82 -16.30
C ILE A 294 1.76 -4.54 -17.15
N LYS A 295 2.88 -4.13 -16.55
CA LYS A 295 4.12 -3.83 -17.28
C LYS A 295 4.59 -5.07 -18.05
N MET A 296 4.70 -6.22 -17.39
CA MET A 296 5.32 -7.42 -17.98
C MET A 296 4.45 -8.14 -19.01
N PHE A 297 3.13 -8.21 -18.80
CA PHE A 297 2.23 -9.07 -19.59
C PHE A 297 1.17 -8.33 -20.40
N ILE A 298 1.15 -6.99 -20.34
CA ILE A 298 0.16 -6.18 -21.06
C ILE A 298 0.84 -5.08 -21.86
N LEU A 299 1.71 -4.29 -21.21
CA LEU A 299 2.34 -3.12 -21.80
C LEU A 299 3.68 -3.41 -22.48
N ASN A 300 4.36 -4.52 -22.14
CA ASN A 300 5.54 -4.98 -22.87
C ASN A 300 5.21 -5.50 -24.28
N ASP A 301 4.03 -6.11 -24.44
CA ASP A 301 3.56 -6.66 -25.72
C ASP A 301 3.08 -5.57 -26.71
N LYS A 302 2.76 -4.37 -26.20
CA LYS A 302 2.42 -3.21 -27.03
C LYS A 302 3.69 -2.38 -27.21
N THR A 303 4.46 -2.70 -28.25
CA THR A 303 5.53 -1.84 -28.76
C THR A 303 5.07 -0.39 -28.74
N LEU A 304 5.90 0.49 -28.17
CA LEU A 304 5.81 1.95 -28.24
C LEU A 304 5.25 2.36 -29.62
N VAL A 305 4.00 2.81 -29.66
CA VAL A 305 3.43 3.53 -30.79
C VAL A 305 3.51 5.01 -30.46
#